data_AF-X1MG12-F1
#
_entry.id   AF-X1MG12-F1
#
_cell.length_a   1.000
_cell.length_b   1.000
_cell.length_c   1.000
_cell.angle_alpha   90.00
_cell.angle_beta   90.00
_cell.angle_gamma   90.00
#
_symmetry.space_group_name_H-M   'P 1'
#
loop_
_entity.id
_entity.type
_entity.pdbx_description
1 polymer ?
#
loop_
_entity_poly.entity_id
_entity_poly.type
_entity_poly.pdbx_seq_one_letter_code
_entity_poly.pdbx_strand_id
1 'polypeptide(L)'
;RTYGPLFSQGKHCELYIPKDFYKNRDIHIHVPEGSIPKDGPSAGITVTASLLSSITGLAVRKGYAMTGEITLTNRLLPVGGVKEKVLAAHRNKMTHVVMPELNRKDIDELPGEVISSIDFIFADSITGALFELFPEELKTGGRTAAARSKEKSLSRN
;
A
#
# COMPACT_ATOMS: atom_id res chain seq x y z
N ARG A 1 -21.11 -14.15 1.05
CA ARG A 1 -20.39 -13.04 0.38
C ARG A 1 -19.10 -13.60 -0.17
N THR A 2 -19.00 -13.77 -1.48
CA THR A 2 -17.86 -14.44 -2.10
C THR A 2 -16.71 -13.44 -2.24
N TYR A 3 -15.54 -13.82 -1.73
CA TYR A 3 -14.30 -13.06 -1.92
C TYR A 3 -13.53 -13.65 -3.11
N GLY A 4 -12.71 -12.85 -3.77
CA GLY A 4 -11.82 -13.29 -4.84
C GLY A 4 -10.47 -12.56 -4.78
N PRO A 5 -9.45 -13.06 -5.49
CA PRO A 5 -8.11 -12.46 -5.48
C PRO A 5 -8.12 -11.07 -6.14
N LEU A 6 -7.38 -10.12 -5.57
CA LEU A 6 -7.18 -8.76 -6.08
C LEU A 6 -6.43 -8.75 -7.43
N PHE A 7 -5.44 -9.63 -7.57
CA PHE A 7 -4.71 -9.88 -8.82
C PHE A 7 -4.76 -11.39 -9.11
N SER A 8 -5.16 -11.79 -10.32
CA SER A 8 -5.42 -13.21 -10.65
C SER A 8 -4.28 -13.92 -11.41
N GLN A 9 -3.04 -13.42 -11.32
CA GLN A 9 -1.93 -13.89 -12.16
C GLN A 9 -0.72 -14.32 -11.29
N GLY A 10 -0.40 -15.63 -11.31
CA GLY A 10 0.88 -16.19 -10.85
C GLY A 10 0.93 -16.73 -9.40
N LYS A 11 2.11 -17.25 -9.01
CA LYS A 11 2.44 -17.89 -7.70
C LYS A 11 2.55 -16.91 -6.52
N HIS A 12 1.84 -15.78 -6.54
CA HIS A 12 1.97 -14.76 -5.51
C HIS A 12 0.88 -14.91 -4.45
N CYS A 13 1.20 -14.55 -3.21
CA CYS A 13 0.24 -14.53 -2.11
C CYS A 13 -1.03 -13.77 -2.52
N GLU A 14 -2.22 -14.32 -2.24
CA GLU A 14 -3.47 -13.74 -2.74
C GLU A 14 -4.09 -12.80 -1.70
N LEU A 15 -4.40 -11.56 -2.11
CA LEU A 15 -5.20 -10.63 -1.33
C LEU A 15 -6.68 -10.79 -1.70
N TYR A 16 -7.55 -11.01 -0.72
CA TYR A 16 -8.96 -11.31 -0.96
C TYR A 16 -9.85 -10.07 -0.77
N ILE A 17 -10.60 -9.70 -1.80
CA ILE A 17 -11.58 -8.61 -1.77
C ILE A 17 -13.00 -9.11 -2.10
N PRO A 18 -14.07 -8.44 -1.62
CA PRO A 18 -15.44 -8.81 -1.99
C PRO A 18 -15.66 -8.71 -3.50
N LYS A 19 -16.14 -9.78 -4.17
CA LYS A 19 -16.25 -9.82 -5.64
C LYS A 19 -17.11 -8.70 -6.27
N ASP A 20 -18.10 -8.21 -5.53
CA ASP A 20 -19.04 -7.19 -6.02
C ASP A 20 -18.81 -5.82 -5.36
N PHE A 21 -17.60 -5.53 -4.84
CA PHE A 21 -17.33 -4.28 -4.12
C PHE A 21 -17.62 -3.02 -4.95
N TYR A 22 -17.46 -3.12 -6.28
CA TYR A 22 -17.64 -2.03 -7.23
C TYR A 22 -19.11 -1.80 -7.60
N LYS A 23 -20.02 -2.75 -7.33
CA LYS A 23 -21.43 -2.58 -7.66
C LYS A 23 -22.07 -1.57 -6.69
N ASN A 24 -22.68 -0.52 -7.24
CA ASN A 24 -23.37 0.55 -6.50
C ASN A 24 -22.45 1.42 -5.62
N ARG A 25 -21.18 1.62 -6.01
CA ARG A 25 -20.26 2.52 -5.32
C ARG A 25 -19.48 3.37 -6.31
N ASP A 26 -19.48 4.68 -6.07
CA ASP A 26 -18.58 5.60 -6.75
C ASP A 26 -17.32 5.82 -5.90
N ILE A 27 -16.17 5.90 -6.55
CA ILE A 27 -14.87 6.11 -5.90
C ILE A 27 -14.39 7.52 -6.26
N HIS A 28 -14.21 8.35 -5.25
CA HIS A 28 -13.57 9.66 -5.38
C HIS A 28 -12.22 9.61 -4.68
N ILE A 29 -11.14 9.83 -5.44
CA ILE A 29 -9.77 9.93 -4.92
C ILE A 29 -9.40 11.41 -4.85
N HIS A 30 -9.16 11.93 -3.65
CA HIS A 30 -8.60 13.25 -3.44
C HIS A 30 -7.12 13.14 -3.09
N VAL A 31 -6.29 13.88 -3.83
CA VAL A 31 -4.85 13.97 -3.55
C VAL A 31 -4.55 15.43 -3.16
N PRO A 32 -4.27 15.73 -1.88
CA PRO A 32 -4.15 17.10 -1.37
C PRO A 32 -2.95 17.87 -1.99
N GLU A 33 -3.06 19.19 -2.10
CA GLU A 33 -2.00 20.07 -2.64
C GLU A 33 -0.81 20.24 -1.68
N GLY A 34 0.41 20.49 -2.21
CA GLY A 34 1.56 20.89 -1.39
C GLY A 34 2.94 20.27 -1.68
N SER A 35 3.21 19.74 -2.88
CA SER A 35 4.55 19.23 -3.22
C SER A 35 4.85 19.45 -4.70
N ILE A 36 6.15 19.49 -5.05
CA ILE A 36 6.74 19.30 -6.39
C ILE A 36 5.76 18.52 -7.28
N PRO A 37 5.52 18.91 -8.56
CA PRO A 37 4.47 18.33 -9.40
C PRO A 37 4.21 16.87 -9.07
N LYS A 38 2.95 16.49 -8.87
CA LYS A 38 2.51 15.10 -8.67
C LYS A 38 2.67 14.30 -9.99
N ASP A 39 3.77 14.57 -10.67
CA ASP A 39 4.18 14.12 -11.98
C ASP A 39 4.62 12.68 -11.86
N GLY A 40 3.81 11.86 -12.49
CA GLY A 40 4.13 10.50 -12.83
C GLY A 40 3.36 9.48 -12.02
N PRO A 41 3.19 8.28 -12.58
CA PRO A 41 2.48 7.14 -11.99
C PRO A 41 3.08 6.61 -10.68
N SER A 42 4.10 7.27 -10.12
CA SER A 42 4.89 6.89 -8.94
C SER A 42 4.13 6.84 -7.60
N ALA A 43 2.84 7.19 -7.58
CA ALA A 43 1.94 7.06 -6.44
C ALA A 43 1.03 5.82 -6.54
N GLY A 44 1.32 4.89 -7.44
CA GLY A 44 0.52 3.69 -7.70
C GLY A 44 0.25 2.88 -6.44
N ILE A 45 1.28 2.59 -5.64
CA ILE A 45 1.13 1.86 -4.37
C ILE A 45 0.16 2.57 -3.43
N THR A 46 0.32 3.89 -3.27
CA THR A 46 -0.51 4.73 -2.38
C THR A 46 -1.98 4.70 -2.78
N VAL A 47 -2.26 4.85 -4.09
CA VAL A 47 -3.62 4.83 -4.60
C VAL A 47 -4.23 3.44 -4.40
N THR A 48 -3.52 2.36 -4.71
CA THR A 48 -4.02 1.00 -4.50
C THR A 48 -4.24 0.68 -3.03
N ALA A 49 -3.32 1.08 -2.15
CA ALA A 49 -3.45 0.87 -0.71
C ALA A 49 -4.64 1.64 -0.13
N SER A 50 -4.85 2.90 -0.53
CA SER A 50 -6.01 3.69 -0.06
C SER A 50 -7.33 3.07 -0.52
N LEU A 51 -7.40 2.59 -1.76
CA LEU A 51 -8.57 1.89 -2.28
C LEU A 51 -8.81 0.57 -1.53
N LEU A 52 -7.77 -0.24 -1.34
CA LEU A 52 -7.87 -1.51 -0.60
C LEU A 52 -8.34 -1.28 0.83
N SER A 53 -7.80 -0.27 1.50
CA SER A 53 -8.21 0.13 2.85
C SER A 53 -9.69 0.53 2.90
N SER A 54 -10.15 1.36 1.95
CA SER A 54 -11.55 1.77 1.83
C SER A 54 -12.51 0.60 1.59
N ILE A 55 -12.12 -0.39 0.77
CA ILE A 55 -12.94 -1.56 0.46
C ILE A 55 -13.00 -2.54 1.65
N THR A 56 -11.87 -2.78 2.31
CA THR A 56 -11.72 -3.83 3.33
C THR A 56 -12.05 -3.34 4.75
N GLY A 57 -11.99 -2.02 4.96
CA GLY A 57 -12.09 -1.38 6.27
C GLY A 57 -10.84 -1.58 7.15
N LEU A 58 -9.74 -2.07 6.58
CA LEU A 58 -8.48 -2.28 7.29
C LEU A 58 -7.56 -1.08 7.08
N ALA A 59 -6.96 -0.61 8.17
CA ALA A 59 -6.06 0.53 8.10
C ALA A 59 -4.66 0.08 7.63
N VAL A 60 -4.02 0.93 6.82
CA VAL A 60 -2.59 0.82 6.52
C VAL A 60 -1.80 1.06 7.82
N ARG A 61 -0.68 0.35 7.98
CA ARG A 61 0.22 0.54 9.13
C ARG A 61 0.73 1.99 9.20
N LYS A 62 0.79 2.55 10.42
CA LYS A 62 1.27 3.92 10.66
C LYS A 62 2.80 3.99 10.51
N GLY A 63 3.31 5.16 10.11
CA GLY A 63 4.75 5.40 9.96
C GLY A 63 5.35 4.87 8.66
N TYR A 64 4.52 4.42 7.72
CA TYR A 64 4.94 3.95 6.40
C TYR A 64 4.77 5.05 5.36
N ALA A 65 5.86 5.37 4.66
CA ALA A 65 5.82 6.02 3.37
C ALA A 65 5.91 4.99 2.25
N MET A 66 5.39 5.32 1.06
CA MET A 66 5.42 4.42 -0.09
C MET A 66 5.53 5.19 -1.40
N THR A 67 6.26 4.63 -2.36
CA THR A 67 6.36 5.13 -3.73
C THR A 67 6.56 3.96 -4.68
N GLY A 68 6.06 4.07 -5.90
CA GLY A 68 6.17 3.04 -6.91
C GLY A 68 5.13 3.23 -7.99
N GLU A 69 5.55 3.07 -9.23
CA GLU A 69 4.62 2.95 -10.35
C GLU A 69 4.13 1.50 -10.42
N ILE A 70 2.81 1.33 -10.63
CA ILE A 70 2.18 0.02 -10.71
C ILE A 70 1.77 -0.27 -12.15
N THR A 71 1.82 -1.55 -12.54
CA THR A 71 1.20 -2.01 -13.78
C THR A 71 -0.09 -2.78 -13.49
N LEU A 72 -0.94 -2.95 -14.51
CA LEU A 72 -2.10 -3.85 -14.44
C LEU A 72 -1.71 -5.32 -14.20
N THR A 73 -0.43 -5.66 -14.41
CA THR A 73 0.13 -7.01 -14.33
C THR A 73 0.88 -7.28 -13.02
N ASN A 74 0.48 -6.61 -11.93
CA ASN A 74 1.01 -6.77 -10.58
C ASN A 74 2.49 -6.37 -10.40
N ARG A 75 3.13 -5.67 -11.36
CA ARG A 75 4.55 -5.28 -11.25
C ARG A 75 4.72 -3.89 -10.66
N LEU A 76 5.84 -3.69 -9.96
CA LEU A 76 6.34 -2.37 -9.58
C LEU A 76 7.45 -1.92 -10.51
N LEU A 77 7.31 -0.71 -11.06
CA LEU A 77 8.30 -0.06 -11.91
C LEU A 77 9.09 0.97 -11.09
N PRO A 78 10.39 1.17 -11.42
CA PRO A 78 11.26 2.08 -10.68
C PRO A 78 10.78 3.51 -10.81
N VAL A 79 11.05 4.31 -9.79
CA VAL A 79 10.68 5.72 -9.75
C VAL A 79 11.92 6.61 -9.70
N GLY A 80 11.82 7.80 -10.29
CA GLY A 80 12.84 8.85 -10.14
C GLY A 80 12.72 9.59 -8.81
N GLY A 81 13.75 10.35 -8.47
CA GLY A 81 13.78 11.25 -7.31
C GLY A 81 13.72 10.51 -5.96
N VAL A 82 14.37 9.35 -5.86
CA VAL A 82 14.38 8.53 -4.63
C VAL A 82 14.95 9.35 -3.46
N LYS A 83 16.02 10.11 -3.70
CA LYS A 83 16.65 10.96 -2.69
C LYS A 83 15.69 11.96 -2.06
N GLU A 84 14.98 12.72 -2.88
CA GLU A 84 14.04 13.73 -2.43
C GLU A 84 12.87 13.10 -1.68
N LYS A 85 12.36 11.96 -2.16
CA LYS A 85 11.25 11.22 -1.57
C LYS A 85 11.60 10.66 -0.20
N VAL A 86 12.78 10.05 -0.06
CA VAL A 86 13.23 9.48 1.21
C VAL A 86 13.56 10.58 2.21
N LEU A 87 14.19 11.68 1.78
CA LEU A 87 14.41 12.83 2.66
C LEU A 87 13.09 13.44 3.15
N ALA A 88 12.06 13.50 2.29
CA ALA A 88 10.74 13.93 2.70
C ALA A 88 10.11 12.97 3.72
N ALA A 89 10.24 11.65 3.52
CA ALA A 89 9.78 10.64 4.47
C ALA A 89 10.49 10.81 5.84
N HIS A 90 11.80 10.98 5.83
CA HIS A 90 12.60 11.23 7.03
C HIS A 90 12.15 12.50 7.77
N ARG A 91 11.97 13.62 7.06
CA ARG A 91 11.47 14.88 7.66
C ARG A 91 10.09 14.74 8.30
N ASN A 92 9.24 13.89 7.74
CA ASN A 92 7.92 13.57 8.27
C ASN A 92 7.95 12.47 9.34
N LYS A 93 9.14 12.03 9.78
CA LYS A 93 9.34 11.00 10.81
C LYS A 93 8.69 9.65 10.45
N MET A 94 8.69 9.33 9.16
CA MET A 94 8.32 8.00 8.70
C MET A 94 9.43 7.03 9.05
N THR A 95 9.07 5.89 9.61
CA THR A 95 10.01 4.87 10.09
C THR A 95 10.24 3.78 9.06
N HIS A 96 9.35 3.66 8.06
CA HIS A 96 9.45 2.67 7.00
C HIS A 96 9.19 3.33 5.64
N VAL A 97 9.91 2.89 4.60
CA VAL A 97 9.66 3.31 3.22
C VAL A 97 9.54 2.08 2.33
N VAL A 98 8.38 1.92 1.70
CA VAL A 98 8.13 0.87 0.68
C VAL A 98 8.43 1.42 -0.71
N MET A 99 9.29 0.74 -1.47
CA MET A 99 9.66 1.15 -2.83
C MET A 99 9.97 -0.03 -3.77
N PRO A 100 10.09 0.20 -5.09
CA PRO A 100 10.42 -0.85 -6.05
C PRO A 100 11.81 -1.45 -5.80
N GLU A 101 11.96 -2.76 -5.99
CA GLU A 101 13.24 -3.48 -5.85
C GLU A 101 14.37 -2.86 -6.69
N LEU A 102 14.05 -2.37 -7.89
CA LEU A 102 15.00 -1.75 -8.80
C LEU A 102 15.56 -0.40 -8.30
N ASN A 103 14.93 0.22 -7.29
CA ASN A 103 15.42 1.44 -6.66
C ASN A 103 16.40 1.18 -5.49
N ARG A 104 16.68 -0.09 -5.14
CA ARG A 104 17.63 -0.43 -4.05
C ARG A 104 19.00 0.21 -4.23
N LYS A 105 19.50 0.22 -5.46
CA LYS A 105 20.79 0.84 -5.83
C LYS A 105 20.86 2.34 -5.54
N ASP A 106 19.71 3.02 -5.47
CA ASP A 106 19.66 4.47 -5.27
C ASP A 106 19.77 4.84 -3.77
N ILE A 107 19.69 3.86 -2.86
CA ILE A 107 19.82 4.07 -1.41
C ILE A 107 21.25 4.38 -1.00
N ASP A 108 22.24 3.83 -1.71
CA ASP A 108 23.66 4.06 -1.42
C ASP A 108 24.08 5.54 -1.58
N GLU A 109 23.27 6.33 -2.30
CA GLU A 109 23.47 7.78 -2.50
C GLU A 109 22.92 8.65 -1.35
N LEU A 110 22.25 8.03 -0.37
CA LEU A 110 21.62 8.73 0.75
C LEU A 110 22.59 9.00 1.92
N PRO A 111 22.35 10.05 2.72
CA PRO A 111 23.10 10.26 3.95
C PRO A 111 22.91 9.09 4.94
N GLY A 112 23.99 8.63 5.60
CA GLY A 112 23.94 7.49 6.53
C GLY A 112 22.97 7.65 7.71
N GLU A 113 22.72 8.88 8.17
CA GLU A 113 21.70 9.18 9.19
C GLU A 113 20.28 8.82 8.71
N VAL A 114 19.99 9.04 7.43
CA VAL A 114 18.70 8.70 6.82
C VAL A 114 18.58 7.19 6.62
N ILE A 115 19.66 6.56 6.17
CA ILE A 115 19.70 5.10 5.97
C ILE A 115 19.47 4.36 7.30
N SER A 116 20.03 4.86 8.39
CA SER A 116 19.91 4.23 9.72
C SER A 116 18.60 4.51 10.46
N SER A 117 17.87 5.57 10.09
CA SER A 117 16.60 5.95 10.73
C SER A 117 15.35 5.39 10.07
N ILE A 118 15.47 4.86 8.85
CA ILE A 118 14.37 4.33 8.05
C ILE A 118 14.63 2.86 7.73
N ASP A 119 13.61 2.03 7.93
CA ASP A 119 13.59 0.67 7.39
C ASP A 119 13.11 0.68 5.93
N PHE A 120 13.97 0.22 5.03
CA PHE A 120 13.70 0.20 3.59
C PHE A 120 13.15 -1.16 3.17
N ILE A 121 11.89 -1.14 2.73
CA ILE A 121 11.16 -2.32 2.28
C ILE A 121 11.10 -2.27 0.76
N PHE A 122 11.63 -3.29 0.12
CA PHE A 122 11.67 -3.38 -1.32
C PHE A 122 10.72 -4.46 -1.83
N ALA A 123 9.99 -4.13 -2.89
CA ALA A 123 9.04 -5.04 -3.50
C ALA A 123 9.16 -5.02 -5.02
N ASP A 124 9.00 -6.18 -5.64
CA ASP A 124 8.92 -6.36 -7.10
C ASP A 124 7.48 -6.26 -7.63
N SER A 125 6.51 -6.35 -6.73
CA SER A 125 5.10 -6.50 -7.04
C SER A 125 4.21 -5.70 -6.09
N ILE A 126 3.08 -5.21 -6.62
CA ILE A 126 2.12 -4.43 -5.82
C ILE A 126 1.52 -5.30 -4.71
N THR A 127 1.27 -6.57 -4.99
CA THR A 127 0.81 -7.54 -4.00
C THR A 127 1.81 -7.67 -2.84
N GLY A 128 3.10 -7.82 -3.13
CA GLY A 128 4.17 -7.86 -2.11
C GLY A 128 4.19 -6.57 -1.26
N ALA A 129 4.15 -5.42 -1.91
CA ALA A 129 4.09 -4.13 -1.20
C ALA A 129 2.87 -4.02 -0.28
N LEU A 130 1.68 -4.43 -0.75
CA LEU A 130 0.46 -4.38 0.05
C LEU A 130 0.51 -5.34 1.26
N PHE A 131 1.17 -6.49 1.15
CA PHE A 131 1.32 -7.41 2.29
C PHE A 131 2.11 -6.82 3.45
N GLU A 132 3.07 -5.94 3.16
CA GLU A 132 3.84 -5.23 4.19
C GLU A 132 3.04 -4.08 4.80
N LEU A 133 2.19 -3.43 4.00
CA LEU A 133 1.40 -2.28 4.42
C LEU A 133 0.18 -2.63 5.29
N PHE A 134 -0.31 -3.87 5.20
CA PHE A 134 -1.53 -4.30 5.86
C PHE A 134 -1.26 -5.37 6.93
N PRO A 135 -2.17 -5.53 7.91
CA PRO A 135 -2.02 -6.54 8.95
C PRO A 135 -2.44 -7.94 8.46
N GLU A 136 -2.10 -8.98 9.22
CA GLU A 136 -2.19 -10.40 8.82
C GLU A 136 -3.62 -10.87 8.46
N GLU A 137 -4.65 -10.15 8.91
CA GLU A 137 -6.05 -10.47 8.63
C GLU A 137 -6.38 -10.47 7.13
N LEU A 138 -5.61 -9.76 6.31
CA LEU A 138 -5.75 -9.77 4.85
C LEU A 138 -5.14 -10.99 4.17
N LYS A 139 -4.20 -11.69 4.83
CA LYS A 139 -3.46 -12.81 4.24
C LYS A 139 -4.20 -14.14 4.32
N THR A 140 -5.18 -14.26 5.21
CA THR A 140 -5.84 -15.53 5.55
C THR A 140 -7.28 -15.64 5.05
N GLY A 141 -7.74 -14.74 4.18
CA GLY A 141 -9.15 -14.69 3.74
C GLY A 141 -10.13 -14.48 4.91
N GLY A 142 -9.61 -13.99 6.04
CA GLY A 142 -10.29 -13.95 7.33
C GLY A 142 -11.34 -12.86 7.41
N ARG A 143 -12.46 -13.17 8.08
CA ARG A 143 -13.60 -12.28 8.35
C ARG A 143 -13.13 -10.85 8.66
N THR A 144 -13.40 -9.93 7.73
CA THR A 144 -13.16 -8.50 7.86
C THR A 144 -13.59 -7.96 9.23
N ALA A 145 -12.83 -7.01 9.78
CA ALA A 145 -13.15 -6.34 11.04
C ALA A 145 -14.59 -5.75 11.07
N ALA A 146 -15.11 -5.35 9.91
CA ALA A 146 -16.51 -4.92 9.74
C ALA A 146 -17.54 -6.00 10.11
N ALA A 147 -17.23 -7.29 9.95
CA ALA A 147 -18.08 -8.40 10.40
C ALA A 147 -18.06 -8.55 11.93
N ARG A 148 -16.90 -8.37 12.57
CA ARG A 148 -16.77 -8.42 14.05
C ARG A 148 -17.50 -7.27 14.74
N SER A 149 -17.52 -6.07 14.14
CA SER A 149 -18.23 -4.91 14.69
C SER A 149 -19.75 -5.09 14.68
N LYS A 150 -20.31 -5.70 13.62
CA LYS A 150 -21.75 -6.00 13.53
C LYS A 150 -22.20 -7.11 14.48
N GLU A 151 -21.34 -8.10 14.74
CA GLU A 151 -21.66 -9.21 15.64
C GLU A 151 -21.65 -8.79 17.11
N LYS A 152 -20.73 -7.89 17.51
CA LYS A 152 -20.73 -7.28 18.86
C LYS A 152 -21.92 -6.36 19.14
N SER A 153 -22.53 -5.74 18.12
CA SER A 153 -23.76 -4.97 18.29
C SER A 153 -25.01 -5.85 18.33
N LEU A 154 -24.98 -7.04 17.71
CA LEU A 154 -26.11 -7.98 17.74
C LEU A 154 -26.13 -8.89 18.99
N SER A 155 -24.98 -9.14 19.63
CA SER A 155 -24.92 -9.92 20.87
C SER A 155 -25.14 -9.09 22.15
N ARG A 156 -25.38 -7.79 22.02
CA ARG A 156 -25.64 -6.84 23.11
C ARG A 156 -27.10 -6.37 23.19
N ASN A 157 -27.98 -6.92 22.36
CA ASN A 157 -29.44 -6.72 22.43
C ASN A 157 -30.12 -8.03 22.78
#